data_AF-A0A940NSV5-F1
#
_entry.id   AF-A0A940NSV5-F1
#
_cell.length_a   1.000
_cell.length_b   1.000
_cell.length_c   1.000
_cell.angle_alpha   90.00
_cell.angle_beta   90.00
_cell.angle_gamma   90.00
#
_symmetry.space_group_name_H-M   'P 1'
#
loop_
_entity.id
_entity.type
_entity.pdbx_description
1 polymer ?
#
loop_
_entity_poly.entity_id
_entity_poly.type
_entity_poly.pdbx_seq_one_letter_code
_entity_poly.pdbx_strand_id
1 'polypeptide(L)'
;MNIPKRMAGAVIHALQGGVVPRIGLQYIAVGREREIEALLHDIEVMADGGASFRFISGKYGSGKSFLLQTVRNYAMDRGFAVCDADLSPERRLQGANGQGLATYKELMQNLSTKSKPDGGAISLILDRWINGIRTNVAAESGLDLTDPQFHKLVEKQIYTVVDSLSALVHGFDFATLLRIYY
;
A
#
# COMPACT_ATOMS: atom_id res chain seq x y z
N MET A 1 -19.27 -10.23 -20.59
CA MET A 1 -18.38 -9.48 -19.69
C MET A 1 -17.71 -8.39 -20.52
N ASN A 2 -17.85 -7.11 -20.17
CA ASN A 2 -17.27 -5.99 -20.95
C ASN A 2 -16.02 -5.48 -20.21
N ILE A 3 -14.84 -5.59 -20.85
CA ILE A 3 -13.56 -5.20 -20.23
C ILE A 3 -13.23 -3.76 -20.65
N PRO A 4 -12.99 -2.82 -19.72
CA PRO A 4 -12.57 -1.46 -20.08
C PRO A 4 -11.28 -1.46 -20.91
N LYS A 5 -11.21 -0.65 -21.98
CA LYS A 5 -10.06 -0.61 -22.91
C LYS A 5 -8.71 -0.46 -22.21
N ARG A 6 -8.64 0.38 -21.17
CA ARG A 6 -7.42 0.58 -20.35
C ARG A 6 -6.96 -0.72 -19.68
N MET A 7 -7.89 -1.48 -19.11
CA MET A 7 -7.61 -2.76 -18.46
C MET A 7 -7.20 -3.81 -19.48
N ALA A 8 -7.89 -3.88 -20.62
CA ALA A 8 -7.55 -4.80 -21.70
C ALA A 8 -6.13 -4.54 -22.23
N GLY A 9 -5.76 -3.28 -22.47
CA GLY A 9 -4.41 -2.91 -22.91
C GLY A 9 -3.33 -3.31 -21.90
N ALA A 10 -3.54 -3.02 -20.61
CA ALA A 10 -2.59 -3.40 -19.56
C ALA A 10 -2.38 -4.92 -19.47
N VAL A 11 -3.46 -5.70 -19.60
CA VAL A 11 -3.39 -7.17 -19.62
C VAL A 11 -2.60 -7.65 -20.84
N ILE A 12 -2.90 -7.15 -22.04
CA ILE A 12 -2.23 -7.57 -23.28
C ILE A 12 -0.73 -7.26 -23.22
N HIS A 13 -0.33 -6.05 -22.82
CA HIS A 13 1.08 -5.67 -22.76
C HIS A 13 1.88 -6.50 -21.75
N ALA A 14 1.30 -6.79 -20.58
CA ALA A 14 1.95 -7.62 -19.59
C ALA A 14 2.19 -9.05 -20.10
N LEU A 15 1.16 -9.65 -20.71
CA LEU A 15 1.26 -11.00 -21.26
C LEU A 15 2.25 -11.08 -22.43
N GLN A 16 2.30 -10.06 -23.30
CA GLN A 16 3.31 -9.97 -24.36
C GLN A 16 4.74 -9.91 -23.80
N GLY A 17 4.93 -9.24 -22.66
CA GLY A 17 6.22 -9.16 -21.97
C GLY A 17 6.56 -10.38 -21.10
N GLY A 18 5.68 -11.39 -21.03
CA GLY A 18 5.87 -12.55 -20.14
C GLY A 18 5.75 -12.22 -18.65
N VAL A 19 5.12 -11.09 -18.31
CA VAL A 19 4.93 -10.64 -16.93
C VAL A 19 3.45 -10.66 -16.53
N VAL A 20 3.20 -10.68 -15.22
CA VAL A 20 1.84 -10.66 -14.68
C VAL A 20 1.31 -9.21 -14.66
N PRO A 21 0.12 -8.93 -15.22
CA PRO A 21 -0.43 -7.59 -15.21
C PRO A 21 -0.73 -7.10 -13.79
N ARG A 22 -0.47 -5.81 -13.51
CA ARG A 22 -0.79 -5.19 -12.21
C ARG A 22 -2.28 -4.91 -12.03
N ILE A 23 -3.04 -4.76 -13.13
CA ILE A 23 -4.48 -4.46 -13.13
C ILE A 23 -5.22 -5.36 -14.12
N GLY A 24 -6.50 -5.64 -13.87
CA GLY A 24 -7.33 -6.44 -14.78
C GLY A 24 -7.12 -7.96 -14.69
N LEU A 25 -6.38 -8.44 -13.69
CA LEU A 25 -6.15 -9.87 -13.42
C LEU A 25 -7.44 -10.68 -13.26
N GLN A 26 -8.47 -10.08 -12.67
CA GLN A 26 -9.76 -10.71 -12.45
C GLN A 26 -10.47 -11.16 -13.75
N TYR A 27 -10.08 -10.60 -14.90
CA TYR A 27 -10.66 -10.97 -16.19
C TYR A 27 -10.01 -12.22 -16.80
N ILE A 28 -8.87 -12.66 -16.27
CA ILE A 28 -8.07 -13.78 -16.80
C ILE A 28 -7.76 -14.85 -15.77
N ALA A 29 -8.16 -14.66 -14.51
CA ALA A 29 -8.03 -15.67 -13.45
C ALA A 29 -9.08 -16.76 -13.64
N VAL A 30 -8.67 -18.00 -13.92
CA VAL A 30 -9.55 -19.16 -14.15
C VAL A 30 -9.06 -20.36 -13.34
N GLY A 31 -9.98 -21.13 -12.75
CA GLY A 31 -9.67 -22.43 -12.14
C GLY A 31 -8.88 -22.36 -10.83
N ARG A 32 -9.07 -21.28 -10.07
CA ARG A 32 -8.38 -20.97 -8.81
C ARG A 32 -9.34 -20.58 -7.70
N GLU A 33 -10.60 -20.98 -7.84
CA GLU A 33 -11.69 -20.51 -6.99
C GLU A 33 -11.40 -20.83 -5.52
N ARG A 34 -10.90 -22.05 -5.23
CA ARG A 34 -10.56 -22.48 -3.87
C ARG A 34 -9.39 -21.72 -3.27
N GLU A 35 -8.31 -21.51 -4.03
CA GLU A 35 -7.17 -20.74 -3.54
C GLU A 35 -7.54 -19.27 -3.31
N ILE A 36 -8.33 -18.68 -4.20
CA ILE A 36 -8.81 -17.30 -4.05
C ILE A 36 -9.72 -17.20 -2.82
N GLU A 37 -10.68 -18.10 -2.64
CA GLU A 37 -11.58 -18.10 -1.49
C GLU A 37 -10.83 -18.18 -0.16
N ALA A 38 -9.83 -19.06 -0.06
CA ALA A 38 -8.99 -19.17 1.14
C ALA A 38 -8.22 -17.87 1.44
N LEU A 39 -7.73 -17.17 0.41
CA LEU A 39 -7.00 -15.91 0.55
C LEU A 39 -7.93 -14.73 0.85
N LEU A 40 -9.15 -14.74 0.32
CA LEU A 40 -10.18 -13.76 0.64
C LEU A 40 -10.60 -13.86 2.10
N HIS A 41 -10.71 -15.08 2.63
CA HIS A 41 -10.97 -15.29 4.05
C HIS A 41 -9.87 -14.70 4.93
N ASP A 42 -8.59 -14.78 4.55
CA ASP A 42 -7.52 -14.10 5.31
C ASP A 42 -7.70 -12.59 5.32
N ILE A 43 -8.14 -12.00 4.20
CA ILE A 43 -8.37 -10.56 4.10
C ILE A 43 -9.50 -10.14 5.05
N GLU A 44 -10.54 -10.96 5.20
CA GLU A 44 -11.61 -10.72 6.17
C GLU A 44 -11.08 -10.78 7.61
N VAL A 45 -10.29 -11.81 7.95
CA VAL A 45 -9.64 -11.90 9.27
C VAL A 45 -8.77 -10.67 9.56
N MET A 46 -8.03 -10.18 8.56
CA MET A 46 -7.23 -8.96 8.70
C MET A 46 -8.08 -7.69 8.84
N ALA A 47 -9.24 -7.64 8.18
CA ALA A 47 -10.18 -6.52 8.32
C ALA A 47 -10.74 -6.40 9.74
N ASP A 48 -10.91 -7.53 10.42
CA ASP A 48 -11.37 -7.62 11.81
C ASP A 48 -10.25 -7.36 12.85
N GLY A 49 -9.06 -6.92 12.40
CA GLY A 49 -7.92 -6.62 13.26
C GLY A 49 -7.01 -7.82 13.57
N GLY A 50 -7.23 -8.96 12.90
CA GLY A 50 -6.37 -10.14 12.99
C GLY A 50 -5.11 -10.05 12.11
N ALA A 51 -4.33 -11.13 12.11
CA ALA A 51 -3.19 -11.31 11.23
C ALA A 51 -3.19 -12.73 10.65
N SER A 52 -2.72 -12.87 9.41
CA SER A 52 -2.56 -14.16 8.74
C SER A 52 -1.19 -14.24 8.07
N PHE A 53 -0.66 -15.46 7.96
CA PHE A 53 0.61 -15.74 7.31
C PHE A 53 0.52 -17.04 6.52
N ARG A 54 0.94 -17.01 5.25
CA ARG A 54 0.84 -18.16 4.35
C ARG A 54 2.11 -18.37 3.53
N PHE A 55 2.39 -19.65 3.30
CA PHE A 55 3.35 -20.09 2.30
C PHE A 55 2.62 -20.63 1.07
N ILE A 56 2.97 -20.12 -0.11
CA ILE A 56 2.46 -20.61 -1.39
C ILE A 56 3.60 -21.32 -2.12
N SER A 57 3.49 -22.65 -2.27
CA SER A 57 4.49 -23.48 -2.94
C SER A 57 3.92 -24.14 -4.20
N GLY A 58 4.78 -24.43 -5.17
CA GLY A 58 4.38 -25.01 -6.46
C GLY A 58 5.49 -24.94 -7.51
N LYS A 59 5.34 -25.71 -8.59
CA LYS A 59 6.33 -25.79 -9.69
C LYS A 59 6.56 -24.44 -10.36
N TYR A 60 7.69 -24.26 -11.04
CA TYR A 60 7.90 -23.10 -11.90
C TYR A 60 6.79 -23.03 -12.97
N GLY A 61 6.31 -21.81 -13.26
CA GLY A 61 5.18 -21.62 -14.18
C GLY A 61 3.79 -21.99 -13.62
N SER A 62 3.67 -22.47 -12.38
CA SER A 62 2.37 -22.86 -11.80
C SER A 62 1.46 -21.69 -11.42
N GLY A 63 1.75 -20.46 -11.83
CA GLY A 63 0.93 -19.28 -11.56
C GLY A 63 1.02 -18.70 -10.13
N LYS A 64 2.10 -18.95 -9.38
CA LYS A 64 2.26 -18.41 -8.01
C LYS A 64 2.28 -16.88 -7.97
N SER A 65 3.10 -16.26 -8.83
CA SER A 65 3.17 -14.79 -8.93
C SER A 65 1.83 -14.20 -9.39
N PHE A 66 1.13 -14.90 -10.29
CA PHE A 66 -0.22 -14.55 -10.70
C PHE A 66 -1.20 -14.55 -9.52
N LEU A 67 -1.16 -15.59 -8.69
CA LEU A 67 -2.00 -15.70 -7.50
C LEU A 67 -1.70 -14.58 -6.50
N LEU A 68 -0.42 -14.30 -6.22
CA LEU A 68 -0.01 -13.21 -5.33
C LEU A 68 -0.52 -11.84 -5.83
N GLN A 69 -0.37 -11.54 -7.12
CA GLN A 69 -0.89 -10.30 -7.69
C GLN A 69 -2.43 -10.24 -7.67
N THR A 70 -3.10 -11.39 -7.80
CA THR A 70 -4.57 -11.48 -7.68
C THR A 70 -5.02 -11.11 -6.27
N VAL A 71 -4.37 -11.65 -5.23
CA VAL A 71 -4.66 -11.31 -3.82
C VAL A 71 -4.40 -9.84 -3.55
N ARG A 72 -3.26 -9.32 -4.02
CA ARG A 72 -2.91 -7.90 -3.93
C ARG A 72 -4.03 -7.00 -4.46
N ASN A 73 -4.59 -7.33 -5.63
CA ASN A 73 -5.68 -6.56 -6.22
C ASN A 73 -6.97 -6.65 -5.40
N TYR A 74 -7.33 -7.84 -4.91
CA TYR A 74 -8.51 -8.01 -4.05
C TYR A 74 -8.38 -7.26 -2.72
N ALA A 75 -7.20 -7.24 -2.11
CA ALA A 75 -6.91 -6.49 -0.89
C ALA A 75 -7.05 -4.98 -1.15
N MET A 76 -6.43 -4.46 -2.22
CA MET A 76 -6.58 -3.05 -2.58
C MET A 76 -8.03 -2.68 -2.90
N ASP A 77 -8.81 -3.57 -3.54
CA ASP A 77 -10.23 -3.32 -3.81
C ASP A 77 -11.08 -3.21 -2.54
N ARG A 78 -10.64 -3.83 -1.43
CA ARG A 78 -11.21 -3.72 -0.08
C ARG A 78 -10.63 -2.56 0.75
N GLY A 79 -9.81 -1.70 0.14
CA GLY A 79 -9.27 -0.52 0.80
C GLY A 79 -7.96 -0.72 1.56
N PHE A 80 -7.34 -1.90 1.46
CA PHE A 80 -6.03 -2.13 2.08
C PHE A 80 -4.92 -1.41 1.31
N ALA A 81 -3.90 -0.96 2.05
CA ALA A 81 -2.59 -0.68 1.48
C ALA A 81 -1.78 -1.99 1.41
N VAL A 82 -1.11 -2.23 0.28
CA VAL A 82 -0.38 -3.47 0.05
C VAL A 82 1.04 -3.15 -0.40
N CYS A 83 2.03 -3.87 0.11
CA CYS A 83 3.42 -3.82 -0.36
C CYS A 83 3.84 -5.22 -0.83
N ASP A 84 4.66 -5.26 -1.88
CA ASP A 84 5.24 -6.49 -2.42
C ASP A 84 6.70 -6.26 -2.81
N ALA A 85 7.53 -7.30 -2.64
CA ALA A 85 8.94 -7.26 -2.99
C ALA A 85 9.44 -8.67 -3.34
N ASP A 86 10.36 -8.74 -4.31
CA ASP A 86 11.07 -9.97 -4.63
C ASP A 86 12.30 -10.12 -3.74
N LEU A 87 12.43 -11.30 -3.14
CA LEU A 87 13.60 -11.66 -2.36
C LEU A 87 14.76 -12.08 -3.29
N SER A 88 15.95 -11.58 -2.98
CA SER A 88 17.22 -11.89 -3.66
C SER A 88 18.35 -11.98 -2.62
N PRO A 89 19.57 -12.41 -3.01
CA PRO A 89 20.72 -12.38 -2.09
C PRO A 89 20.98 -11.00 -1.47
N GLU A 90 20.68 -9.93 -2.20
CA GLU A 90 20.81 -8.52 -1.79
C GLU A 90 19.56 -7.99 -1.07
N ARG A 91 18.39 -8.60 -1.29
CA ARG A 91 17.10 -8.27 -0.65
C ARG A 91 16.53 -9.49 0.07
N ARG A 92 16.90 -9.65 1.34
CA ARG A 92 16.42 -10.74 2.21
C ARG A 92 15.97 -10.21 3.56
N LEU A 93 15.10 -10.96 4.22
CA LEU A 93 14.50 -10.58 5.51
C LEU A 93 15.52 -10.43 6.65
N GLN A 94 16.72 -10.99 6.49
CA GLN A 94 17.80 -10.91 7.49
C GLN A 94 19.16 -10.73 6.80
N GLY A 95 20.06 -9.97 7.43
CA GLY A 95 21.47 -9.90 7.03
C GLY A 95 22.22 -8.78 7.74
N ALA A 96 23.54 -8.89 7.80
CA ALA A 96 24.41 -7.91 8.48
C ALA A 96 24.82 -6.73 7.58
N ASN A 97 24.66 -6.85 6.26
CA ASN A 97 25.17 -5.87 5.29
C ASN A 97 24.02 -5.06 4.66
N GLY A 98 23.03 -4.67 5.47
CA GLY A 98 21.93 -3.82 5.03
C GLY A 98 20.87 -4.50 4.14
N GLN A 99 20.91 -5.82 3.96
CA GLN A 99 19.94 -6.52 3.10
C GLN A 99 18.49 -6.41 3.63
N GLY A 100 18.31 -6.45 4.95
CA GLY A 100 17.00 -6.23 5.57
C GLY A 100 16.48 -4.82 5.30
N LEU A 101 17.35 -3.82 5.40
CA LEU A 101 17.03 -2.43 5.08
C LEU A 101 16.71 -2.25 3.59
N ALA A 102 17.43 -2.93 2.69
CA ALA A 102 17.13 -2.92 1.26
C ALA A 102 15.74 -3.48 0.96
N THR A 103 15.36 -4.59 1.62
CA THR A 103 14.02 -5.18 1.50
C THR A 103 12.94 -4.23 2.02
N TYR A 104 13.18 -3.59 3.17
CA TYR A 104 12.24 -2.60 3.72
C TYR A 104 12.05 -1.41 2.78
N LYS A 105 13.15 -0.87 2.21
CA LYS A 105 13.08 0.24 1.24
C LYS A 105 12.28 -0.15 0.01
N GLU A 106 12.50 -1.35 -0.53
CA GLU A 106 11.74 -1.89 -1.67
C GLU A 106 10.24 -2.00 -1.34
N LEU A 107 9.89 -2.55 -0.17
CA LEU A 107 8.48 -2.65 0.26
C LEU A 107 7.82 -1.27 0.37
N MET A 108 8.50 -0.28 0.95
CA MET A 108 7.97 1.08 1.07
C MET A 108 7.84 1.78 -0.29
N GLN A 109 8.77 1.55 -1.21
CA GLN A 109 8.67 2.05 -2.59
C GLN A 109 7.51 1.41 -3.34
N ASN A 110 7.25 0.12 -3.12
CA ASN A 110 6.17 -0.62 -3.79
C ASN A 110 4.82 -0.52 -3.07
N LEU A 111 4.74 0.22 -1.95
CA LEU A 111 3.47 0.44 -1.25
C LEU A 111 2.44 0.99 -2.22
N SER A 112 1.30 0.31 -2.29
CA SER A 112 0.28 0.53 -3.30
C SER A 112 -1.11 0.59 -2.66
N THR A 113 -1.99 1.34 -3.31
CA THR A 113 -3.41 1.45 -2.95
C THR A 113 -4.26 1.32 -4.20
N LYS A 114 -5.58 1.17 -4.05
CA LYS A 114 -6.52 1.16 -5.18
C LYS A 114 -6.34 2.33 -6.15
N SER A 115 -6.06 3.53 -5.63
CA SER A 115 -5.86 4.73 -6.44
C SER A 115 -4.45 4.87 -7.02
N LYS A 116 -3.47 4.11 -6.54
CA LYS A 116 -2.08 4.12 -7.02
C LYS A 116 -1.53 2.69 -6.98
N PRO A 117 -1.90 1.84 -7.97
CA PRO A 117 -1.59 0.41 -7.96
C PRO A 117 -0.15 0.07 -8.39
N ASP A 118 0.60 1.03 -8.91
CA ASP A 118 1.95 0.85 -9.45
C ASP A 118 3.07 1.19 -8.45
N GLY A 119 2.74 1.37 -7.16
CA GLY A 119 3.70 1.75 -6.11
C GLY A 119 3.74 3.25 -5.79
N GLY A 120 4.57 3.61 -4.80
CA GLY A 120 4.79 4.99 -4.35
C GLY A 120 3.54 5.63 -3.72
N ALA A 121 2.65 4.83 -3.13
CA ALA A 121 1.42 5.32 -2.51
C ALA A 121 1.64 6.05 -1.19
N ILE A 122 2.82 5.91 -0.56
CA ILE A 122 3.09 6.53 0.74
C ILE A 122 2.91 8.06 0.70
N SER A 123 3.50 8.75 -0.28
CA SER A 123 3.35 10.21 -0.43
C SER A 123 1.88 10.60 -0.63
N LEU A 124 1.16 9.85 -1.46
CA LEU A 124 -0.27 10.11 -1.69
C LEU A 124 -1.11 9.93 -0.41
N ILE A 125 -0.78 8.95 0.42
CA ILE A 125 -1.44 8.72 1.71
C ILE A 125 -1.16 9.90 2.65
N LEU A 126 0.10 10.32 2.76
CA LEU A 126 0.51 11.44 3.61
C LEU A 126 -0.13 12.75 3.16
N ASP A 127 -0.11 13.05 1.86
CA ASP A 127 -0.71 14.26 1.30
C ASP A 127 -2.22 14.31 1.57
N ARG A 128 -2.92 13.18 1.40
CA ARG A 128 -4.37 13.10 1.69
C ARG A 128 -4.65 13.28 3.18
N TRP A 129 -3.84 12.68 4.04
CA TRP A 129 -3.99 12.80 5.48
C TRP A 129 -3.76 14.25 5.95
N ILE A 130 -2.68 14.90 5.50
CA ILE A 130 -2.40 16.33 5.79
C ILE A 130 -3.53 17.22 5.26
N ASN A 131 -3.99 16.99 4.04
CA ASN A 131 -5.10 17.76 3.49
C ASN A 131 -6.40 17.56 4.29
N GLY A 132 -6.66 16.35 4.79
CA GLY A 132 -7.77 16.10 5.70
C GLY A 132 -7.68 16.93 6.98
N ILE A 133 -6.49 17.01 7.59
CA ILE A 133 -6.25 17.88 8.75
C ILE A 133 -6.52 19.34 8.40
N ARG A 134 -6.02 19.83 7.25
CA ARG A 134 -6.25 21.21 6.79
C ARG A 134 -7.75 21.50 6.62
N THR A 135 -8.49 20.58 6.03
CA THR A 135 -9.95 20.71 5.86
C THR A 135 -10.67 20.78 7.20
N ASN A 136 -10.29 19.94 8.17
CA ASN A 136 -10.90 19.96 9.50
C ASN A 136 -10.60 21.28 10.23
N VAL A 137 -9.35 21.74 10.21
CA VAL A 137 -8.96 23.02 10.83
C VAL A 137 -9.68 24.19 10.16
N ALA A 138 -9.87 24.17 8.84
CA ALA A 138 -10.58 25.23 8.13
C ALA A 138 -12.06 25.28 8.54
N ALA A 139 -12.69 24.11 8.68
CA ALA A 139 -14.07 24.00 9.11
C ALA A 139 -14.29 24.47 10.56
N GLU A 140 -13.34 24.19 11.46
CA GLU A 140 -13.45 24.55 12.88
C GLU A 140 -13.09 26.01 13.18
N SER A 141 -12.06 26.54 12.51
CA SER A 141 -11.55 27.89 12.78
C SER A 141 -12.28 28.99 12.02
N GLY A 142 -12.90 28.66 10.87
CA GLY A 142 -13.49 29.65 9.96
C GLY A 142 -12.48 30.59 9.31
N LEU A 143 -11.17 30.31 9.45
CA LEU A 143 -10.09 31.10 8.90
C LEU A 143 -9.87 30.79 7.42
N ASP A 144 -9.40 31.78 6.67
CA ASP A 144 -8.99 31.60 5.29
C ASP A 144 -7.70 30.75 5.23
N LEU A 145 -7.53 29.98 4.16
CA LEU A 145 -6.34 29.16 3.88
C LEU A 145 -5.04 29.99 3.81
N THR A 146 -5.18 31.28 3.53
CA THR A 146 -4.06 32.24 3.41
C THR A 146 -3.68 32.91 4.74
N ASP A 147 -4.45 32.70 5.81
CA ASP A 147 -4.18 33.30 7.12
C ASP A 147 -2.92 32.66 7.76
N PRO A 148 -1.92 33.44 8.20
CA PRO A 148 -0.76 32.91 8.93
C PRO A 148 -1.14 32.13 10.21
N GLN A 149 -2.28 32.44 10.83
CA GLN A 149 -2.80 31.70 11.98
C GLN A 149 -3.32 30.32 11.58
N PHE A 150 -3.87 30.16 10.37
CA PHE A 150 -4.33 28.88 9.86
C PHE A 150 -3.19 27.86 9.79
N HIS A 151 -2.03 28.26 9.24
CA HIS A 151 -0.85 27.38 9.16
C HIS A 151 -0.40 26.91 10.55
N LYS A 152 -0.37 27.80 11.54
CA LYS A 152 0.01 27.45 12.92
C LYS A 152 -0.97 26.47 13.57
N LEU A 153 -2.27 26.62 13.29
CA LEU A 153 -3.29 25.70 13.79
C LEU A 153 -3.16 24.31 13.17
N VAL A 154 -2.91 24.24 11.86
CA VAL A 154 -2.65 22.96 11.16
C VAL A 154 -1.42 22.28 11.72
N GLU A 155 -0.31 23.01 11.88
CA GLU A 155 0.93 22.45 12.46
C GLU A 155 0.70 21.92 13.88
N LYS A 156 -0.04 22.67 14.72
CA LYS A 156 -0.43 22.22 16.07
C LYS A 156 -1.28 20.95 16.04
N GLN A 157 -2.20 20.84 15.09
CA GLN A 157 -3.05 19.66 14.96
C GLN A 157 -2.24 18.44 14.48
N ILE A 158 -1.36 18.62 13.49
CA ILE A 158 -0.41 17.59 13.06
C ILE A 158 0.42 17.12 14.25
N TYR A 159 0.97 18.05 15.03
CA TYR A 159 1.74 17.73 16.24
C TYR A 159 0.94 16.87 17.23
N THR A 160 -0.31 17.26 17.51
CA THR A 160 -1.17 16.54 18.46
C THR A 160 -1.44 15.10 18.01
N VAL A 161 -1.73 14.89 16.72
CA VAL A 161 -1.97 13.54 16.19
C VAL A 161 -0.68 12.71 16.20
N VAL A 162 0.42 13.32 15.80
CA VAL A 162 1.72 12.66 15.66
C VAL A 162 2.35 12.32 17.02
N ASP A 163 2.10 13.11 18.06
CA ASP A 163 2.60 12.84 19.41
C ASP A 163 2.10 11.49 19.95
N SER A 164 0.87 11.09 19.58
CA SER A 164 0.35 9.75 19.91
C SER A 164 1.20 8.60 19.33
N LEU A 165 1.91 8.85 18.22
CA LEU A 165 2.79 7.88 17.59
C LEU A 165 4.14 7.77 18.30
N SER A 166 4.54 8.77 19.08
CA SER A 166 5.83 8.77 19.79
C SER A 166 5.98 7.63 20.79
N ALA A 167 4.85 7.09 21.27
CA ALA A 167 4.79 5.92 22.14
C ALA A 167 5.17 4.60 21.43
N LEU A 168 5.26 4.60 20.10
CA LEU A 168 5.67 3.44 19.31
C LEU A 168 7.19 3.36 19.16
N VAL A 169 7.69 2.16 18.85
CA VAL A 169 9.12 1.94 18.53
C VAL A 169 9.48 2.78 17.30
N HIS A 170 10.52 3.62 17.41
CA HIS A 170 10.91 4.63 16.40
C HIS A 170 9.83 5.70 16.10
N GLY A 171 8.84 5.84 16.96
CA GLY A 171 7.74 6.79 16.81
C GLY A 171 8.18 8.26 16.80
N PHE A 172 9.17 8.61 17.62
CA PHE A 172 9.72 9.97 17.68
C PHE A 172 10.40 10.40 16.37
N ASP A 173 11.17 9.51 15.74
CA ASP A 173 11.84 9.80 14.47
C ASP A 173 10.82 9.94 13.34
N PHE A 174 9.82 9.04 13.31
CA PHE A 174 8.73 9.12 12.34
C PHE A 174 7.90 10.40 12.51
N ALA A 175 7.61 10.76 13.76
CA ALA A 175 6.94 11.99 14.12
C ALA A 175 7.68 13.23 13.62
N THR A 176 9.00 13.27 13.84
CA THR A 176 9.86 14.35 13.38
C THR A 176 9.88 14.43 11.86
N LEU A 177 9.92 13.29 11.16
CA LEU A 177 9.89 13.24 9.70
C LEU A 177 8.59 13.79 9.12
N LEU A 178 7.44 13.44 9.69
CA LEU A 178 6.14 13.97 9.26
C LEU A 178 6.03 15.49 9.41
N ARG A 179 6.69 16.06 10.44
CA ARG A 179 6.76 17.51 10.62
C ARG A 179 7.62 18.21 9.58
N ILE A 180 8.71 17.58 9.14
CA ILE A 180 9.58 18.12 8.09
C ILE A 180 8.91 17.98 6.71
N TYR A 181 8.06 16.97 6.54
CA TYR A 181 7.34 16.74 5.29
C TYR A 181 6.24 17.77 5.02
N TYR A 182 5.59 18.29 6.07
CA TYR A 182 4.61 19.38 5.97
C TYR A 182 5.30 20.72 5.71
#